data_AF-A0A842FHD6-F1
#
_entry.id   AF-A0A842FHD6-F1
#
_cell.length_a   1.000
_cell.length_b   1.000
_cell.length_c   1.000
_cell.angle_alpha   90.00
_cell.angle_beta   90.00
_cell.angle_gamma   90.00
#
_symmetry.space_group_name_H-M   'P 1'
#
loop_
_entity.id
_entity.type
_entity.pdbx_description
1 polymer ?
#
loop_
_entity_poly.entity_id
_entity_poly.type
_entity_poly.pdbx_seq_one_letter_code
_entity_poly.pdbx_strand_id
1 'polypeptide(L)'
;MGSILIFFAARNKGLIFIAIYFFMLLFQHYAKTKSFKISYLILPVVTIVASFWEVIDTRLLSSTTSARSLLYQAAFKIADMYAPFGAGFASFGSGSSVKNYSSLYDMLRFYDYYGFTRDNPQYLNDSYIAMFIAQFGYIGITCFAMILVIFLLMINRRSGRIQAFTLVLFLYAVTSLFTELYLTTNLGVITFFF
;
A
#
# COMPACT_ATOMS: atom_id res chain seq x y z
N MET A 1 -22.99 3.59 -14.11
CA MET A 1 -23.04 2.15 -13.74
C MET A 1 -21.98 1.77 -12.71
N GLY A 2 -20.71 2.20 -12.85
CA GLY A 2 -19.67 1.90 -11.84
C GLY A 2 -19.93 2.43 -10.42
N SER A 3 -20.60 3.57 -10.27
CA SER A 3 -20.93 4.15 -8.96
C SER A 3 -21.90 3.31 -8.12
N ILE A 4 -22.81 2.58 -8.77
CA ILE A 4 -23.81 1.74 -8.08
C ILE A 4 -23.16 0.45 -7.57
N LEU A 5 -22.21 -0.13 -8.31
CA LEU A 5 -21.46 -1.30 -7.89
C LEU A 5 -20.56 -1.02 -6.68
N ILE A 6 -19.93 0.16 -6.62
CA ILE A 6 -19.09 0.57 -5.47
C ILE A 6 -19.97 0.81 -4.22
N PHE A 7 -21.20 1.31 -4.41
CA PHE A 7 -22.14 1.53 -3.31
C PHE A 7 -22.63 0.21 -2.70
N PHE A 8 -22.91 -0.81 -3.52
CA PHE A 8 -23.33 -2.14 -3.04
C PHE A 8 -22.16 -3.03 -2.55
N ALA A 9 -20.92 -2.78 -2.98
CA ALA A 9 -19.74 -3.51 -2.53
C ALA A 9 -19.09 -2.94 -1.25
N ALA A 10 -19.66 -1.89 -0.66
CA ALA A 10 -19.00 -1.09 0.38
C ALA A 10 -18.79 -1.85 1.71
N ARG A 11 -17.61 -2.49 1.87
CA ARG A 11 -16.83 -2.29 3.10
C ARG A 11 -16.59 -0.79 3.25
N ASN A 12 -16.71 -0.21 4.46
CA ASN A 12 -16.66 1.23 4.82
C ASN A 12 -15.74 2.15 3.98
N LYS A 13 -14.65 1.61 3.42
CA LYS A 13 -13.70 2.29 2.52
C LYS A 13 -14.34 2.79 1.21
N GLY A 14 -15.24 2.01 0.58
CA GLY A 14 -15.81 2.33 -0.74
C GLY A 14 -16.65 3.62 -0.76
N LEU A 15 -17.40 3.88 0.31
CA LEU A 15 -18.20 5.09 0.48
C LEU A 15 -17.32 6.36 0.57
N ILE A 16 -16.16 6.26 1.21
CA ILE A 16 -15.20 7.37 1.34
C ILE A 16 -14.68 7.78 -0.04
N PHE A 17 -14.34 6.83 -0.91
CA PHE A 17 -13.85 7.13 -2.26
C PHE A 17 -14.94 7.71 -3.17
N ILE A 18 -16.20 7.28 -3.00
CA ILE A 18 -17.34 7.92 -3.67
C ILE A 18 -17.49 9.38 -3.21
N ALA A 19 -17.40 9.65 -1.90
CA ALA A 19 -17.47 11.01 -1.37
C ALA A 19 -16.33 11.90 -1.92
N ILE A 20 -15.09 11.38 -1.99
CA ILE A 20 -13.95 12.07 -2.57
C ILE A 20 -14.20 12.39 -4.06
N TYR A 21 -14.76 11.45 -4.82
CA TYR A 21 -15.10 11.67 -6.23
C TYR A 21 -16.09 12.83 -6.40
N PHE A 22 -17.18 12.84 -5.63
CA PHE A 22 -18.16 13.93 -5.67
C PHE A 22 -17.55 15.27 -5.23
N PHE A 23 -16.73 15.26 -4.19
CA PHE A 23 -16.00 16.45 -3.76
C PHE A 23 -15.11 17.02 -4.87
N MET A 24 -14.37 16.17 -5.60
CA MET A 24 -13.55 16.60 -6.73
C MET A 24 -14.38 17.23 -7.86
N LEU A 25 -15.57 16.68 -8.17
CA LEU A 25 -16.45 17.25 -9.19
C LEU A 25 -17.02 18.61 -8.77
N LEU A 26 -17.44 18.74 -7.49
CA LEU A 26 -17.89 20.01 -6.95
C LEU A 26 -16.76 21.05 -6.98
N PHE A 27 -15.55 20.67 -6.58
CA PHE A 27 -14.39 21.55 -6.63
C PHE A 27 -14.11 22.04 -8.05
N GLN A 28 -14.12 21.15 -9.06
CA GLN A 28 -13.95 21.54 -10.47
C GLN A 28 -15.05 22.51 -10.94
N HIS A 29 -16.29 22.30 -10.49
CA HIS A 29 -17.41 23.18 -10.83
C HIS A 29 -17.28 24.58 -10.19
N TYR A 30 -17.02 24.65 -8.89
CA TYR A 30 -16.89 25.92 -8.16
C TYR A 30 -15.64 26.70 -8.55
N ALA A 31 -14.50 26.02 -8.72
CA ALA A 31 -13.25 26.65 -9.14
C ALA A 31 -13.24 27.03 -10.64
N LYS A 32 -14.29 26.66 -11.41
CA LYS A 32 -14.36 26.83 -12.87
C LYS A 32 -13.14 26.30 -13.62
N THR A 33 -12.43 25.32 -13.05
CA THR A 33 -11.24 24.72 -13.64
C THR A 33 -11.61 23.40 -14.31
N LYS A 34 -11.16 23.19 -15.55
CA LYS A 34 -11.39 21.92 -16.25
C LYS A 34 -10.55 20.76 -15.73
N SER A 35 -9.48 21.02 -14.96
CA SER A 35 -8.55 19.99 -14.50
C SER A 35 -8.12 20.22 -13.05
N PHE A 36 -8.05 19.13 -12.30
CA PHE A 36 -7.50 19.13 -10.95
C PHE A 36 -5.98 18.94 -11.03
N LYS A 37 -5.19 19.88 -10.52
CA LYS A 37 -3.73 19.69 -10.49
C LYS A 37 -3.39 18.71 -9.36
N ILE A 38 -2.68 17.62 -9.69
CA ILE A 38 -2.28 16.61 -8.70
C ILE A 38 -1.38 17.21 -7.61
N SER A 39 -0.66 18.30 -7.91
CA SER A 39 0.12 19.06 -6.92
C SER A 39 -0.71 19.53 -5.72
N TYR A 40 -2.01 19.72 -5.87
CA TYR A 40 -2.90 20.08 -4.76
C TYR A 40 -3.07 18.95 -3.74
N LEU A 41 -2.75 17.70 -4.08
CA LEU A 41 -2.75 16.58 -3.13
C LEU A 41 -1.50 16.54 -2.25
N ILE A 42 -0.42 17.23 -2.62
CA ILE A 42 0.85 17.18 -1.87
C ILE A 42 0.63 17.73 -0.46
N LEU A 43 0.03 18.91 -0.34
CA LEU A 43 -0.22 19.55 0.95
C LEU A 43 -1.10 18.69 1.89
N PRO A 44 -2.29 18.20 1.49
CA PRO A 44 -3.11 17.38 2.38
C PRO A 44 -2.46 16.03 2.72
N VAL A 45 -1.67 15.43 1.82
CA VAL A 45 -0.93 14.20 2.15
C VAL A 45 0.14 14.49 3.21
N VAL A 46 0.91 15.56 3.04
CA VAL A 46 1.95 15.96 3.99
C VAL A 46 1.35 16.31 5.37
N THR A 47 0.23 17.04 5.41
CA THR A 47 -0.41 17.39 6.68
C THR A 47 -0.99 16.17 7.40
N ILE A 48 -1.56 15.21 6.66
CA ILE A 48 -2.03 13.94 7.25
C ILE A 48 -0.85 13.18 7.84
N VAL A 49 0.22 12.97 7.08
CA VAL A 49 1.41 12.24 7.56
C VAL A 49 2.00 12.91 8.80
N ALA A 50 2.14 14.24 8.80
CA ALA A 50 2.63 14.99 9.94
C ALA A 50 1.71 14.86 11.17
N SER A 51 0.39 14.96 10.98
CA SER A 51 -0.60 14.86 12.05
C SER A 51 -0.62 13.48 12.71
N PHE A 52 -0.33 12.43 11.95
CA PHE A 52 -0.33 11.06 12.43
C PHE A 52 1.08 10.51 12.72
N TRP A 53 2.12 11.34 12.71
CA TRP A 53 3.51 10.89 12.84
C TRP A 53 3.75 10.05 14.10
N GLU A 54 3.24 10.50 15.25
CA GLU A 54 3.39 9.78 16.52
C GLU A 54 2.73 8.39 16.48
N VAL A 55 1.56 8.29 15.84
CA VAL A 55 0.84 7.00 15.68
C VAL A 55 1.57 6.09 14.71
N ILE A 56 2.12 6.65 13.62
CA ILE A 56 2.90 5.92 12.63
C ILE A 56 4.16 5.37 13.28
N ASP A 57 4.91 6.20 13.98
CA ASP A 57 6.15 5.77 14.63
C ASP A 57 5.86 4.67 15.66
N THR A 58 4.98 4.96 16.62
CA THR A 58 4.70 4.05 17.73
C THR A 58 4.06 2.74 17.29
N ARG A 59 3.26 2.70 16.21
CA ARG A 59 2.57 1.46 15.80
C ARG A 59 3.23 0.73 14.64
N LEU A 60 4.05 1.40 13.82
CA LEU A 60 4.64 0.80 12.62
C LEU A 60 6.16 0.70 12.67
N LEU A 61 6.86 1.62 13.36
CA LEU A 61 8.32 1.68 13.32
C LEU A 61 8.97 1.25 14.63
N SER A 62 8.50 1.76 15.77
CA SER A 62 9.22 1.66 17.05
C SER A 62 8.60 0.66 18.05
N SER A 63 7.36 0.23 17.87
CA SER A 63 6.76 -0.81 18.73
C SER A 63 7.39 -2.18 18.50
N THR A 64 7.71 -2.88 19.58
CA THR A 64 8.07 -4.31 19.59
C THR A 64 6.88 -5.23 19.86
N THR A 65 5.70 -4.64 20.12
CA THR A 65 4.48 -5.35 20.50
C THR A 65 3.55 -5.62 19.32
N SER A 66 3.66 -4.87 18.22
CA SER A 66 2.85 -5.09 17.03
C SER A 66 3.53 -6.05 16.04
N ALA A 67 2.77 -7.00 15.50
CA ALA A 67 3.28 -7.92 14.49
C ALA A 67 3.78 -7.18 13.22
N ARG A 68 3.05 -6.14 12.79
CA ARG A 68 3.43 -5.37 11.60
C ARG A 68 4.72 -4.58 11.78
N SER A 69 4.94 -3.98 12.95
CA SER A 69 6.17 -3.23 13.20
C SER A 69 7.41 -4.13 13.19
N LEU A 70 7.31 -5.34 13.78
CA LEU A 70 8.37 -6.34 13.69
C LEU A 70 8.69 -6.73 12.24
N LEU A 71 7.67 -6.91 11.40
CA LEU A 71 7.85 -7.18 9.97
C LEU A 71 8.53 -6.02 9.23
N TYR A 72 8.15 -4.76 9.51
CA TYR A 72 8.78 -3.60 8.89
C TYR A 72 10.25 -3.45 9.29
N GLN A 73 10.56 -3.57 10.58
CA GLN A 73 11.95 -3.52 11.07
C GLN A 73 12.79 -4.63 10.43
N ALA A 74 12.27 -5.85 10.38
CA ALA A 74 12.93 -6.96 9.71
C ALA A 74 13.10 -6.72 8.21
N ALA A 75 12.11 -6.17 7.54
CA ALA A 75 12.18 -5.88 6.11
C ALA A 75 13.27 -4.87 5.77
N PHE A 76 13.38 -3.78 6.54
CA PHE A 76 14.48 -2.82 6.37
C PHE A 76 15.84 -3.46 6.65
N LYS A 77 15.95 -4.25 7.72
CA LYS A 77 17.19 -4.98 8.03
C LYS A 77 17.58 -5.95 6.90
N ILE A 78 16.64 -6.68 6.32
CA ILE A 78 16.89 -7.57 5.17
C ILE A 78 17.30 -6.75 3.94
N ALA A 79 16.61 -5.62 3.66
CA ALA A 79 16.95 -4.74 2.55
C ALA A 79 18.38 -4.19 2.67
N ASP A 80 18.84 -3.88 3.89
CA ASP A 80 20.21 -3.46 4.16
C ASP A 80 21.22 -4.61 3.99
N MET A 81 20.89 -5.81 4.50
CA MET A 81 21.77 -6.99 4.40
C MET A 81 21.98 -7.45 2.96
N TYR A 82 20.96 -7.33 2.12
CA TYR A 82 20.99 -7.77 0.71
C TYR A 82 20.89 -6.58 -0.25
N ALA A 83 21.38 -5.41 0.17
CA ALA A 83 21.39 -4.24 -0.68
C ALA A 83 22.19 -4.50 -1.97
N PRO A 84 21.74 -3.99 -3.12
CA PRO A 84 20.55 -3.14 -3.32
C PRO A 84 19.28 -3.89 -3.77
N PHE A 85 19.37 -5.20 -4.02
CA PHE A 85 18.32 -6.00 -4.67
C PHE A 85 17.35 -6.71 -3.72
N GLY A 86 17.67 -6.77 -2.42
CA GLY A 86 16.88 -7.52 -1.43
C GLY A 86 17.17 -9.02 -1.47
N ALA A 87 16.47 -9.78 -0.63
CA ALA A 87 16.72 -11.21 -0.43
C ALA A 87 16.14 -12.13 -1.51
N GLY A 88 15.46 -11.57 -2.52
CA GLY A 88 14.90 -12.32 -3.64
C GLY A 88 13.50 -12.86 -3.39
N PHE A 89 12.92 -13.46 -4.43
CA PHE A 89 11.52 -13.91 -4.44
C PHE A 89 11.24 -14.95 -3.36
N ALA A 90 10.07 -14.82 -2.72
CA ALA A 90 9.59 -15.76 -1.71
C ALA A 90 10.56 -16.02 -0.54
N SER A 91 11.44 -15.06 -0.26
CA SER A 91 12.40 -15.12 0.85
C SER A 91 11.79 -14.69 2.20
N PHE A 92 10.84 -13.75 2.18
CA PHE A 92 10.24 -13.16 3.38
C PHE A 92 8.79 -12.74 3.12
N GLY A 93 7.90 -12.84 4.10
CA GLY A 93 6.53 -12.28 4.09
C GLY A 93 5.52 -12.91 3.13
N SER A 94 5.93 -13.78 2.21
CA SER A 94 5.03 -14.42 1.24
C SER A 94 4.45 -15.73 1.76
N GLY A 95 3.30 -16.15 1.24
CA GLY A 95 2.71 -17.46 1.58
C GLY A 95 3.67 -18.63 1.37
N SER A 96 4.50 -18.59 0.32
CA SER A 96 5.53 -19.61 0.07
C SER A 96 6.67 -19.56 1.09
N SER A 97 7.13 -18.37 1.46
CA SER A 97 8.18 -18.21 2.49
C SER A 97 7.70 -18.71 3.85
N VAL A 98 6.43 -18.50 4.16
CA VAL A 98 5.79 -18.93 5.42
C VAL A 98 5.61 -20.45 5.43
N LYS A 99 5.05 -21.01 4.35
CA LYS A 99 4.82 -22.46 4.23
C LYS A 99 6.11 -23.27 4.38
N ASN A 100 7.20 -22.79 3.79
CA ASN A 100 8.50 -23.47 3.87
C ASN A 100 9.33 -23.03 5.08
N TYR A 101 8.85 -22.03 5.84
CA TYR A 101 9.57 -21.36 6.92
C TYR A 101 11.00 -20.99 6.53
N SER A 102 11.13 -19.92 5.74
CA SER A 102 12.40 -19.39 5.24
C SER A 102 13.47 -19.28 6.33
N SER A 103 14.72 -19.60 6.00
CA SER A 103 15.87 -19.51 6.91
C SER A 103 16.13 -18.08 7.42
N LEU A 104 15.60 -17.06 6.73
CA LEU A 104 15.63 -15.67 7.19
C LEU A 104 14.86 -15.47 8.50
N TYR A 105 13.81 -16.27 8.75
CA TYR A 105 13.05 -16.17 10.00
C TYR A 105 13.87 -16.66 11.19
N ASP A 106 14.65 -17.73 11.02
CA ASP A 106 15.57 -18.22 12.04
C ASP A 106 16.72 -17.25 12.27
N MET A 107 17.31 -16.71 11.19
CA MET A 107 18.39 -15.73 11.27
C MET A 107 17.99 -14.47 12.04
N LEU A 108 16.74 -14.03 11.87
CA LEU A 108 16.18 -12.86 12.53
C LEU A 108 15.51 -13.17 13.86
N ARG A 109 15.60 -14.42 14.34
CA ARG A 109 15.06 -14.90 15.61
C ARG A 109 13.57 -14.66 15.79
N PHE A 110 12.81 -14.83 14.71
CA PHE A 110 11.35 -14.69 14.74
C PHE A 110 10.65 -15.70 15.66
N TYR A 111 11.32 -16.82 15.99
CA TYR A 111 10.83 -17.79 16.95
C TYR A 111 10.68 -17.24 18.38
N ASP A 112 11.33 -16.13 18.72
CA ASP A 112 11.19 -15.47 20.02
C ASP A 112 9.83 -14.73 20.16
N TYR A 113 9.05 -14.61 19.07
CA TYR A 113 7.80 -13.85 19.02
C TYR A 113 6.57 -14.74 18.78
N TYR A 114 5.51 -14.49 19.55
CA TYR A 114 4.24 -15.21 19.39
C TYR A 114 3.62 -14.95 18.01
N GLY A 115 3.21 -16.03 17.33
CA GLY A 115 2.61 -15.94 16.00
C GLY A 115 3.60 -15.79 14.84
N PHE A 116 4.89 -15.95 15.12
CA PHE A 116 5.99 -15.97 14.16
C PHE A 116 6.80 -17.27 14.18
N THR A 117 6.42 -18.23 15.02
CA THR A 117 7.10 -19.53 15.13
C THR A 117 6.70 -20.46 13.99
N ARG A 118 7.47 -21.53 13.79
CA ARG A 118 7.18 -22.54 12.76
C ARG A 118 5.82 -23.23 12.95
N ASP A 119 5.46 -23.48 14.21
CA ASP A 119 4.20 -24.14 14.58
C ASP A 119 3.01 -23.17 14.59
N ASN A 120 3.27 -21.86 14.69
CA ASN A 120 2.25 -20.82 14.65
C ASN A 120 2.71 -19.59 13.85
N PRO A 121 2.72 -19.65 12.50
CA PRO A 121 3.24 -18.57 11.65
C PRO A 121 2.16 -17.55 11.22
N GLN A 122 1.11 -17.36 12.01
CA GLN A 122 -0.10 -16.61 11.65
C GLN A 122 0.15 -15.14 11.25
N TYR A 123 1.24 -14.52 11.71
CA TYR A 123 1.51 -13.10 11.44
C TYR A 123 2.62 -12.85 10.43
N LEU A 124 3.31 -13.89 9.95
CA LEU A 124 4.47 -13.71 9.07
C LEU A 124 4.13 -13.07 7.71
N ASN A 125 2.88 -13.18 7.25
CA ASN A 125 2.41 -12.60 5.97
C ASN A 125 1.48 -11.39 6.13
N ASP A 126 1.43 -10.76 7.30
CA ASP A 126 0.43 -9.71 7.62
C ASP A 126 0.76 -8.31 7.04
N SER A 127 1.88 -8.18 6.31
CA SER A 127 2.32 -6.92 5.68
C SER A 127 2.95 -7.13 4.30
N TYR A 128 2.22 -6.74 3.26
CA TYR A 128 2.70 -6.76 1.86
C TYR A 128 3.86 -5.82 1.60
N ILE A 129 3.85 -4.65 2.22
CA ILE A 129 4.89 -3.64 1.99
C ILE A 129 6.19 -4.11 2.62
N ALA A 130 6.14 -4.67 3.84
CA ALA A 130 7.31 -5.30 4.45
C ALA A 130 7.84 -6.46 3.59
N MET A 131 6.94 -7.31 3.08
CA MET A 131 7.30 -8.36 2.12
C MET A 131 8.02 -7.80 0.90
N PHE A 132 7.48 -6.75 0.28
CA PHE A 132 8.04 -6.14 -0.93
C PHE A 132 9.42 -5.51 -0.67
N ILE A 133 9.58 -4.77 0.43
CA ILE A 133 10.85 -4.16 0.85
C ILE A 133 11.92 -5.24 1.04
N ALA A 134 11.60 -6.32 1.77
CA ALA A 134 12.55 -7.40 2.05
C ALA A 134 12.97 -8.17 0.79
N GLN A 135 12.03 -8.47 -0.12
CA GLN A 135 12.30 -9.28 -1.30
C GLN A 135 13.04 -8.52 -2.41
N PHE A 136 12.66 -7.26 -2.65
CA PHE A 136 13.16 -6.48 -3.80
C PHE A 136 14.10 -5.34 -3.43
N GLY A 137 14.31 -5.09 -2.13
CA GLY A 137 15.24 -4.09 -1.63
C GLY A 137 14.97 -2.68 -2.16
N TYR A 138 16.01 -1.85 -2.13
CA TYR A 138 15.92 -0.45 -2.53
C TYR A 138 15.60 -0.29 -4.02
N ILE A 139 16.18 -1.12 -4.90
CA ILE A 139 15.89 -1.04 -6.34
C ILE A 139 14.42 -1.32 -6.63
N GLY A 140 13.84 -2.34 -5.99
CA GLY A 140 12.42 -2.65 -6.13
C GLY A 140 11.53 -1.48 -5.71
N ILE A 141 11.83 -0.87 -4.56
CA ILE A 141 11.10 0.29 -4.04
C ILE A 141 11.21 1.47 -5.00
N THR A 142 12.41 1.78 -5.50
CA THR A 142 12.61 2.87 -6.45
C THR A 142 11.87 2.62 -7.76
N CYS A 143 11.94 1.41 -8.32
CA CYS A 143 11.20 1.04 -9.53
C CYS A 143 9.69 1.16 -9.34
N PHE A 144 9.17 0.68 -8.21
CA PHE A 144 7.75 0.79 -7.90
C PHE A 144 7.30 2.24 -7.73
N ALA A 145 8.09 3.07 -7.05
CA ALA A 145 7.83 4.50 -6.91
C ALA A 145 7.81 5.22 -8.26
N MET A 146 8.75 4.89 -9.17
CA MET A 146 8.76 5.45 -10.52
C MET A 146 7.49 5.10 -11.31
N ILE A 147 7.00 3.85 -11.20
CA ILE A 147 5.74 3.44 -11.83
C ILE A 147 4.57 4.29 -11.32
N LEU A 148 4.45 4.47 -10.00
CA LEU A 148 3.39 5.31 -9.41
C LEU A 148 3.46 6.76 -9.89
N VAL A 149 4.67 7.33 -10.02
CA VAL A 149 4.86 8.69 -10.54
C VAL A 149 4.45 8.77 -12.01
N ILE A 150 4.80 7.79 -12.84
CA ILE A 150 4.38 7.75 -14.25
C ILE A 150 2.86 7.72 -14.36
N PHE A 151 2.17 6.89 -13.55
CA PHE A 151 0.71 6.86 -13.52
C PHE A 151 0.11 8.22 -13.12
N LEU A 152 0.66 8.88 -12.10
CA LEU A 152 0.22 10.22 -11.71
C LEU A 152 0.42 11.24 -12.84
N LEU A 153 1.55 11.21 -13.54
CA LEU A 153 1.81 12.09 -14.69
C LEU A 153 0.82 11.83 -15.83
N MET A 154 0.47 10.58 -16.11
CA MET A 154 -0.55 10.21 -17.10
C MET A 154 -1.93 10.74 -16.70
N ILE A 155 -2.30 10.64 -15.42
CA ILE A 155 -3.56 11.18 -14.89
C ILE A 155 -3.59 12.70 -15.00
N ASN A 156 -2.46 13.38 -14.75
CA ASN A 156 -2.38 14.84 -14.82
C ASN A 156 -2.61 15.39 -16.25
N ARG A 157 -2.36 14.57 -17.29
CA ARG A 157 -2.65 14.93 -18.68
C ARG A 157 -4.13 14.83 -19.05
N ARG A 158 -4.96 14.24 -18.19
CA ARG A 158 -6.42 14.14 -18.38
C ARG A 158 -7.12 15.36 -17.77
N SER A 159 -8.35 15.63 -18.18
CA SER A 159 -9.17 16.71 -17.64
C SER A 159 -10.62 16.27 -17.38
N GLY A 160 -11.30 16.98 -16.50
CA GLY A 160 -12.72 16.83 -16.19
C GLY A 160 -13.05 15.58 -15.39
N ARG A 161 -14.23 15.02 -15.65
CA ARG A 161 -14.78 13.85 -14.93
C ARG A 161 -13.88 12.61 -15.05
N ILE A 162 -13.29 12.40 -16.23
CA ILE A 162 -12.38 11.27 -16.49
C ILE A 162 -11.15 11.37 -15.59
N GLN A 163 -10.56 12.57 -15.47
CA GLN A 163 -9.42 12.78 -14.59
C GLN A 163 -9.76 12.47 -13.13
N ALA A 164 -10.89 12.98 -12.63
CA ALA A 164 -11.32 12.74 -11.25
C ALA A 164 -11.59 11.25 -11.00
N PHE A 165 -12.23 10.56 -11.94
CA PHE A 165 -12.52 9.13 -11.83
C PHE A 165 -11.23 8.30 -11.79
N THR A 166 -10.31 8.51 -12.74
CA THR A 166 -9.03 7.77 -12.78
C THR A 166 -8.18 8.05 -11.54
N LEU A 167 -8.18 9.28 -11.02
CA LEU A 167 -7.46 9.61 -9.79
C LEU A 167 -8.03 8.90 -8.56
N VAL A 168 -9.35 8.84 -8.43
CA VAL A 168 -10.00 8.15 -7.31
C VAL A 168 -9.74 6.64 -7.36
N LEU A 169 -9.78 6.03 -8.56
CA LEU A 169 -9.40 4.64 -8.74
C LEU A 169 -7.95 4.39 -8.37
N PHE A 170 -7.04 5.27 -8.80
CA PHE A 170 -5.63 5.18 -8.45
C PHE A 170 -5.41 5.28 -6.93
N LEU A 171 -6.03 6.26 -6.25
CA LEU A 171 -5.94 6.41 -4.81
C LEU A 171 -6.48 5.18 -4.07
N TYR A 172 -7.62 4.64 -4.52
CA TYR A 172 -8.17 3.41 -3.98
C TYR A 172 -7.15 2.26 -4.10
N ALA A 173 -6.60 2.03 -5.29
CA ALA A 173 -5.59 1.00 -5.53
C ALA A 173 -4.36 1.16 -4.62
N VAL A 174 -3.85 2.38 -4.44
CA VAL A 174 -2.71 2.63 -3.55
C VAL A 174 -3.07 2.32 -2.08
N THR A 175 -4.21 2.80 -1.58
CA THR A 175 -4.62 2.50 -0.18
C THR A 175 -4.88 1.02 0.07
N SER A 176 -5.24 0.29 -0.98
CA SER A 176 -5.46 -1.15 -0.95
C SER A 176 -4.18 -1.90 -0.57
N LEU A 177 -3.02 -1.44 -1.07
CA LEU A 177 -1.70 -2.03 -0.80
C LEU A 177 -1.31 -2.00 0.68
N PHE A 178 -1.74 -0.95 1.40
CA PHE A 178 -1.44 -0.77 2.82
C PHE A 178 -2.37 -1.55 3.73
N THR A 179 -3.60 -1.82 3.28
CA THR A 179 -4.65 -2.32 4.17
C THR A 179 -4.95 -3.80 4.02
N GLU A 180 -4.94 -4.38 2.81
CA GLU A 180 -5.40 -5.76 2.61
C GLU A 180 -4.73 -6.46 1.41
N LEU A 181 -4.81 -7.79 1.45
CA LEU A 181 -4.59 -8.84 0.42
C LEU A 181 -5.46 -8.60 -0.84
N TYR A 182 -5.37 -7.41 -1.45
CA TYR A 182 -6.16 -7.04 -2.65
C TYR A 182 -5.70 -7.77 -3.91
N LEU A 183 -4.41 -8.13 -3.99
CA LEU A 183 -3.85 -8.87 -5.13
C LEU A 183 -4.31 -10.33 -5.20
N THR A 184 -4.88 -10.88 -4.12
CA THR A 184 -5.39 -12.26 -4.07
C THR A 184 -6.92 -12.32 -4.03
N THR A 185 -7.60 -11.18 -3.93
CA THR A 185 -9.07 -11.13 -4.00
C THR A 185 -9.51 -10.82 -5.43
N ASN A 186 -10.54 -11.52 -5.91
CA ASN A 186 -11.08 -11.43 -7.27
C ASN A 186 -11.40 -9.99 -7.74
N LEU A 187 -11.53 -9.03 -6.82
CA LEU A 187 -11.76 -7.61 -7.09
C LEU A 187 -10.53 -6.85 -7.60
N GLY A 188 -9.31 -7.26 -7.24
CA GLY A 188 -8.07 -6.63 -7.71
C GLY A 188 -7.82 -6.88 -9.20
N VAL A 189 -8.19 -8.06 -9.70
CA VAL A 189 -8.09 -8.42 -11.13
C VAL A 189 -9.06 -7.59 -11.95
N ILE A 190 -10.30 -7.40 -11.48
CA ILE A 190 -11.34 -6.67 -12.23
C ILE A 190 -11.00 -5.17 -12.37
N THR A 191 -10.28 -4.59 -11.42
CA THR A 191 -9.90 -3.16 -11.45
C THR A 191 -8.71 -2.85 -12.36
N PHE A 192 -7.94 -3.86 -12.79
CA PHE A 192 -6.83 -3.67 -13.75
C PHE A 192 -7.27 -3.85 -15.21
N PHE A 193 -8.39 -4.54 -15.46
CA PHE A 193 -8.85 -4.90 -16.80
C PHE A 193 -10.00 -4.02 -17.34
N PHE A 194 -10.46 -3.01 -16.60
CA PHE A 194 -11.45 -2.02 -17.03
C PHE A 194 -10.97 -0.59 -16.75
#